data_AF-A0A0Q5CM02-F1
#
_entry.id   AF-A0A0Q5CM02-F1
#
_cell.length_a   1.000
_cell.length_b   1.000
_cell.length_c   1.000
_cell.angle_alpha   90.00
_cell.angle_beta   90.00
_cell.angle_gamma   90.00
#
_symmetry.space_group_name_H-M   'P 1'
#
loop_
_entity.id
_entity.type
_entity.pdbx_description
1 polymer ?
#
loop_
_entity_poly.entity_id
_entity_poly.type
_entity_poly.pdbx_seq_one_letter_code
_entity_poly.pdbx_strand_id
1 'polypeptide(L)'
;MGLIDNFRGTWLPTLAKVVIITLLAVTVYNLASFGQSSRDAVNRSFASSASVNFYGLSDQLADPEQFEQYRSSPENIRKIARFYDDVRADDRLKVLSIFDQSLPIADFTGDESFEYGYGTEIGTQGPHDEEGLGTDVVNVKSVQMNKTAFYFFNLKTESGTAPNWDEVDYAADSIPILLGADYRDVYEIGDTLKGNYYSQIAEFRVVGFLESDSSVFYQNTINFFLDDYVVIPYPPTIADFPESESYFYGILAFAMINANVAASTDMSSDAVLSALQAAAARSGFHQFALIGVPAYITQFGLVRSLITDNLGLLVAIEIVLALGAAVVVAALTHRNHRRRGQRVRTQWALGWSPGRLERTAIATVVVEYAMVGSLLALVIRLLPNHDPGSGYLLSLGVVVMFVGDAVWQRWLLKKTISEASRNTA
;
A
#
# COMPACT_ATOMS: atom_id res chain seq x y z
N MET A 1 -54.65 -0.83 2.27
CA MET A 1 -54.97 -0.58 0.84
C MET A 1 -54.12 0.53 0.23
N GLY A 2 -54.09 1.76 0.78
CA GLY A 2 -53.41 2.91 0.13
C GLY A 2 -51.93 2.76 -0.31
N LEU A 3 -51.09 2.00 0.40
CA LEU A 3 -49.66 1.87 0.05
C LEU A 3 -49.40 0.89 -1.10
N ILE A 4 -50.03 -0.29 -1.06
CA ILE A 4 -49.97 -1.29 -2.14
C ILE A 4 -50.57 -0.72 -3.43
N ASP A 5 -51.66 0.05 -3.29
CA ASP A 5 -52.30 0.71 -4.42
C ASP A 5 -51.43 1.81 -5.05
N ASN A 6 -50.47 2.41 -4.33
CA ASN A 6 -49.55 3.39 -4.92
C ASN A 6 -48.52 2.77 -5.88
N PHE A 7 -48.16 1.51 -5.68
CA PHE A 7 -47.23 0.78 -6.55
C PHE A 7 -47.90 0.15 -7.78
N ARG A 8 -49.21 -0.09 -7.74
CA ARG A 8 -49.98 -0.59 -8.89
C ARG A 8 -49.86 0.38 -10.08
N GLY A 9 -49.28 -0.07 -11.20
CA GLY A 9 -49.08 0.73 -12.41
C GLY A 9 -47.88 1.70 -12.39
N THR A 10 -47.09 1.72 -11.31
CA THR A 10 -45.83 2.47 -11.19
C THR A 10 -44.63 1.59 -10.84
N TRP A 11 -44.79 0.27 -10.78
CA TRP A 11 -43.73 -0.66 -10.37
C TRP A 11 -42.49 -0.60 -11.28
N LEU A 12 -42.64 -0.59 -12.60
CA LEU A 12 -41.53 -0.49 -13.56
C LEU A 12 -40.66 0.78 -13.37
N PRO A 13 -41.22 2.00 -13.41
CA PRO A 13 -40.42 3.21 -13.20
C PRO A 13 -39.86 3.33 -11.77
N THR A 14 -40.52 2.72 -10.79
CA THR A 14 -40.00 2.63 -9.41
C THR A 14 -38.77 1.71 -9.36
N LEU A 15 -38.85 0.52 -9.96
CA LEU A 15 -37.74 -0.42 -10.04
C LEU A 15 -36.56 0.19 -10.80
N ALA A 16 -36.81 0.84 -11.94
CA ALA A 16 -35.77 1.55 -12.70
C ALA A 16 -35.06 2.62 -11.85
N LYS A 17 -35.82 3.41 -11.08
CA LYS A 17 -35.24 4.40 -10.15
C LYS A 17 -34.35 3.73 -9.10
N VAL A 18 -34.82 2.66 -8.46
CA VAL A 18 -34.04 1.90 -7.46
C VAL A 18 -32.74 1.37 -8.06
N VAL A 19 -32.80 0.78 -9.25
CA VAL A 19 -31.62 0.26 -9.95
C VAL A 19 -30.63 1.37 -10.27
N ILE A 20 -31.07 2.51 -10.82
CA ILE A 20 -30.19 3.64 -11.16
C ILE A 20 -29.49 4.20 -9.92
N ILE A 21 -30.22 4.41 -8.83
CA ILE A 21 -29.64 4.92 -7.57
C ILE A 21 -28.64 3.91 -7.00
N THR A 22 -28.95 2.61 -7.07
CA THR A 22 -28.04 1.56 -6.59
C THR A 22 -26.78 1.50 -7.44
N LEU A 23 -26.89 1.56 -8.77
CA LEU A 23 -25.73 1.56 -9.66
C LEU A 23 -24.82 2.76 -9.41
N LEU A 24 -25.41 3.95 -9.26
CA LEU A 24 -24.66 5.17 -8.91
C LEU A 24 -23.98 5.03 -7.54
N ALA A 25 -24.68 4.48 -6.55
CA ALA A 25 -24.10 4.24 -5.23
C ALA A 25 -22.90 3.28 -5.31
N VAL A 26 -22.99 2.23 -6.13
CA VAL A 26 -21.89 1.27 -6.35
C VAL A 26 -20.70 1.92 -7.07
N THR A 27 -20.92 2.77 -8.08
CA THR A 27 -19.82 3.48 -8.77
C THR A 27 -19.11 4.45 -7.82
N VAL A 28 -19.86 5.19 -7.01
CA VAL A 28 -19.29 6.06 -5.97
C VAL A 28 -18.48 5.26 -4.95
N TYR A 29 -19.00 4.12 -4.47
CA TYR A 29 -18.28 3.26 -3.52
C TYR A 29 -16.97 2.74 -4.11
N ASN A 30 -17.00 2.24 -5.35
CA ASN A 30 -15.80 1.74 -6.02
C ASN A 30 -14.77 2.85 -6.23
N LEU A 31 -15.20 4.05 -6.63
CA LEU A 31 -14.30 5.18 -6.81
C LEU A 31 -13.68 5.64 -5.49
N ALA A 32 -14.46 5.70 -4.41
CA ALA A 32 -13.97 6.05 -3.08
C ALA A 32 -12.98 5.00 -2.55
N SER A 33 -13.35 3.72 -2.63
CA SER A 33 -12.51 2.60 -2.19
C SER A 33 -11.22 2.51 -3.00
N PHE A 34 -11.29 2.65 -4.33
CA PHE A 34 -10.12 2.70 -5.21
C PHE A 34 -9.25 3.92 -4.93
N GLY A 35 -9.85 5.09 -4.75
CA GLY A 35 -9.13 6.33 -4.46
C GLY A 35 -8.39 6.24 -3.12
N GLN A 36 -9.00 5.62 -2.11
CA GLN A 36 -8.37 5.39 -0.82
C GLN A 36 -7.29 4.32 -0.89
N SER A 37 -7.56 3.15 -1.47
CA SER A 37 -6.55 2.09 -1.63
C SER A 37 -5.35 2.53 -2.46
N SER A 38 -5.57 3.32 -3.52
CA SER A 38 -4.51 3.89 -4.34
C SER A 38 -3.70 4.92 -3.57
N ARG A 39 -4.34 5.77 -2.76
CA ARG A 39 -3.64 6.72 -1.88
C ARG A 39 -2.87 6.02 -0.79
N ASP A 40 -3.42 4.94 -0.22
CA ASP A 40 -2.77 4.17 0.84
C ASP A 40 -1.60 3.38 0.29
N ALA A 41 -1.72 2.75 -0.88
CA ALA A 41 -0.60 2.14 -1.58
C ALA A 41 0.48 3.18 -1.92
N VAL A 42 0.07 4.37 -2.39
CA VAL A 42 1.01 5.45 -2.66
C VAL A 42 1.68 5.96 -1.38
N ASN A 43 0.95 6.10 -0.28
CA ASN A 43 1.51 6.58 0.98
C ASN A 43 2.40 5.53 1.66
N ARG A 44 2.03 4.24 1.59
CA ARG A 44 2.81 3.12 2.13
C ARG A 44 4.14 2.99 1.41
N SER A 45 4.16 3.02 0.07
CA SER A 45 5.39 2.87 -0.71
C SER A 45 6.17 4.19 -0.92
N PHE A 46 5.56 5.37 -0.70
CA PHE A 46 6.14 6.65 -1.18
C PHE A 46 6.09 7.87 -0.24
N ALA A 47 5.99 7.68 1.09
CA ALA A 47 5.89 8.80 2.04
C ALA A 47 7.09 9.79 2.01
N SER A 48 8.31 9.36 1.67
CA SER A 48 9.50 10.24 1.58
C SER A 48 10.19 10.29 0.22
N SER A 49 9.78 9.47 -0.75
CA SER A 49 10.45 9.29 -2.05
C SER A 49 10.13 10.38 -3.09
N ALA A 50 9.11 11.21 -2.83
CA ALA A 50 8.64 12.22 -3.79
C ALA A 50 9.46 13.53 -3.83
N SER A 51 10.53 13.64 -3.06
CA SER A 51 11.35 14.87 -2.95
C SER A 51 12.85 14.62 -3.06
N VAL A 52 13.25 13.48 -3.64
CA VAL A 52 14.65 13.10 -3.78
C VAL A 52 14.99 12.66 -5.21
N ASN A 53 16.21 12.98 -5.63
CA ASN A 53 16.86 12.45 -6.82
C ASN A 53 17.54 11.12 -6.46
N PHE A 54 17.24 10.07 -7.23
CA PHE A 54 17.68 8.71 -6.92
C PHE A 54 18.84 8.28 -7.80
N TYR A 55 19.90 7.75 -7.18
CA TYR A 55 21.10 7.29 -7.85
C TYR A 55 21.50 5.92 -7.31
N GLY A 56 22.07 5.07 -8.17
CA GLY A 56 22.74 3.84 -7.76
C GLY A 56 24.20 4.16 -7.45
N LEU A 57 24.68 3.67 -6.32
CA LEU A 57 26.09 3.61 -5.95
C LEU A 57 26.53 2.17 -6.11
N SER A 58 27.53 1.94 -6.95
CA SER A 58 28.10 0.61 -7.19
C SER A 58 29.61 0.68 -7.10
N ASP A 59 30.25 -0.39 -6.67
CA ASP A 59 31.69 -0.54 -6.84
C ASP A 59 32.08 -0.74 -8.33
N GLN A 60 33.36 -0.54 -8.65
CA GLN A 60 33.92 -0.74 -10.00
C GLN A 60 34.85 -1.96 -10.08
N LEU A 61 34.88 -2.82 -9.07
CA LEU A 61 35.76 -3.99 -9.01
C LEU A 61 35.11 -5.19 -9.73
N ALA A 62 34.98 -5.07 -11.05
CA ALA A 62 34.35 -6.09 -11.89
C ALA A 62 35.21 -7.35 -12.10
N ASP A 63 36.52 -7.26 -11.90
CA ASP A 63 37.44 -8.40 -12.04
C ASP A 63 37.41 -9.27 -10.76
N PRO A 64 37.06 -10.57 -10.85
CA PRO A 64 36.88 -11.42 -9.67
C PRO A 64 38.14 -11.56 -8.81
N GLU A 65 39.33 -11.62 -9.42
CA GLU A 65 40.58 -11.77 -8.66
C GLU A 65 40.94 -10.47 -7.93
N GLN A 66 40.78 -9.32 -8.58
CA GLN A 66 40.97 -8.03 -7.93
C GLN A 66 39.94 -7.80 -6.83
N PHE A 67 38.69 -8.17 -7.05
CA PHE A 67 37.63 -8.11 -6.04
C PHE A 67 38.00 -8.96 -4.81
N GLU A 68 38.43 -10.21 -5.03
CA GLU A 68 38.85 -11.12 -3.96
C GLU A 68 40.05 -10.58 -3.17
N GLN A 69 41.08 -10.10 -3.87
CA GLN A 69 42.25 -9.50 -3.26
C GLN A 69 41.90 -8.23 -2.47
N TYR A 70 40.98 -7.42 -2.98
CA TYR A 70 40.57 -6.18 -2.34
C TYR A 70 39.78 -6.47 -1.06
N ARG A 71 38.76 -7.34 -1.14
CA ARG A 71 37.88 -7.68 -0.02
C ARG A 71 38.58 -8.50 1.08
N SER A 72 39.70 -9.15 0.76
CA SER A 72 40.49 -9.91 1.75
C SER A 72 41.49 -9.04 2.53
N SER A 73 41.69 -7.77 2.17
CA SER A 73 42.65 -6.88 2.83
C SER A 73 41.97 -6.06 3.93
N PRO A 74 42.38 -6.19 5.21
CA PRO A 74 41.77 -5.45 6.31
C PRO A 74 41.86 -3.93 6.13
N GLU A 75 42.94 -3.44 5.55
CA GLU A 75 43.11 -2.02 5.23
C GLU A 75 42.08 -1.55 4.21
N ASN A 76 41.83 -2.34 3.16
CA ASN A 76 40.89 -1.99 2.11
C ASN A 76 39.43 -2.06 2.59
N ILE A 77 39.09 -3.04 3.43
CA ILE A 77 37.78 -3.11 4.08
C ILE A 77 37.53 -1.82 4.89
N ARG A 78 38.52 -1.35 5.66
CA ARG A 78 38.42 -0.08 6.41
C ARG A 78 38.23 1.14 5.50
N LYS A 79 38.81 1.15 4.30
CA LYS A 79 38.59 2.23 3.32
C LYS A 79 37.13 2.26 2.87
N ILE A 80 36.53 1.10 2.59
CA ILE A 80 35.11 1.00 2.20
C ILE A 80 34.20 1.38 3.37
N ALA A 81 34.47 0.86 4.57
CA ALA A 81 33.71 1.18 5.78
C ALA A 81 33.68 2.70 6.06
N ARG A 82 34.86 3.34 6.03
CA ARG A 82 34.96 4.80 6.20
C ARG A 82 34.27 5.57 5.09
N PHE A 83 34.37 5.11 3.84
CA PHE A 83 33.66 5.71 2.72
C PHE A 83 32.15 5.68 2.95
N TYR A 84 31.60 4.53 3.34
CA TYR A 84 30.18 4.39 3.67
C TYR A 84 29.75 5.36 4.78
N ASP A 85 30.52 5.44 5.87
CA ASP A 85 30.23 6.33 7.00
C ASP A 85 30.34 7.81 6.61
N ASP A 86 31.36 8.17 5.81
CA ASP A 86 31.59 9.51 5.29
C ASP A 86 30.45 10.00 4.39
N VAL A 87 29.89 9.12 3.55
CA VAL A 87 28.73 9.45 2.69
C VAL A 87 27.47 9.59 3.54
N ARG A 88 27.27 8.73 4.54
CA ARG A 88 26.12 8.79 5.44
C ARG A 88 26.10 10.01 6.35
N ALA A 89 27.26 10.59 6.63
CA ALA A 89 27.38 11.81 7.44
C ALA A 89 26.90 13.07 6.70
N ASP A 90 26.73 13.05 5.37
CA ASP A 90 26.16 14.18 4.63
C ASP A 90 24.62 14.16 4.72
N ASP A 91 24.03 15.08 5.47
CA ASP A 91 22.58 15.15 5.70
C ASP A 91 21.74 15.29 4.42
N ARG A 92 22.34 15.79 3.33
CA ARG A 92 21.67 15.98 2.04
C ARG A 92 21.58 14.68 1.23
N LEU A 93 22.34 13.65 1.63
CA LEU A 93 22.36 12.33 1.04
C LEU A 93 21.76 11.32 2.02
N LYS A 94 20.91 10.43 1.51
CA LYS A 94 20.41 9.26 2.24
C LYS A 94 20.90 8.01 1.52
N VAL A 95 21.85 7.32 2.13
CA VAL A 95 22.31 6.00 1.63
C VAL A 95 21.30 4.96 2.04
N LEU A 96 20.62 4.38 1.05
CA LEU A 96 19.62 3.33 1.19
C LEU A 96 20.29 2.01 0.80
N SER A 97 20.94 1.39 1.79
CA SER A 97 21.65 0.14 1.59
C SER A 97 20.69 -1.02 1.86
N ILE A 98 20.42 -1.79 0.82
CA ILE A 98 19.58 -2.99 0.82
C ILE A 98 20.32 -4.01 -0.04
N PHE A 99 20.47 -5.22 0.46
CA PHE A 99 21.08 -6.32 -0.28
C PHE A 99 20.21 -7.57 -0.15
N ASP A 100 19.90 -8.19 -1.29
CA ASP A 100 19.14 -9.44 -1.36
C ASP A 100 20.12 -10.60 -1.49
N GLN A 101 20.15 -11.45 -0.45
CA GLN A 101 20.96 -12.65 -0.43
C GLN A 101 20.27 -13.70 0.42
N SER A 102 20.23 -14.94 -0.07
CA SER A 102 19.65 -16.05 0.70
C SER A 102 20.33 -16.22 2.06
N LEU A 103 19.55 -16.61 3.06
CA LEU A 103 20.05 -17.01 4.37
C LEU A 103 19.80 -18.52 4.55
N PRO A 104 20.83 -19.36 4.49
CA PRO A 104 20.72 -20.74 4.91
C PRO A 104 20.34 -20.85 6.39
N ILE A 105 19.19 -21.48 6.68
CA ILE A 105 18.68 -21.70 8.03
C ILE A 105 18.59 -23.20 8.32
N ALA A 106 19.16 -23.60 9.45
CA ALA A 106 19.04 -24.95 10.00
C ALA A 106 17.63 -25.22 10.56
N ASP A 107 17.14 -26.45 10.37
CA ASP A 107 15.88 -26.94 10.94
C ASP A 107 14.67 -26.01 10.65
N PHE A 108 14.63 -25.43 9.46
CA PHE A 108 13.59 -24.48 9.05
C PHE A 108 12.19 -25.11 9.05
N THR A 109 11.21 -24.43 9.64
CA THR A 109 9.84 -24.94 9.85
C THR A 109 8.79 -24.43 8.85
N GLY A 110 9.14 -23.45 8.01
CA GLY A 110 8.22 -22.89 7.01
C GLY A 110 8.05 -23.78 5.78
N ASP A 111 7.08 -23.44 4.93
CA ASP A 111 6.87 -24.14 3.65
C ASP A 111 7.79 -23.60 2.52
N GLU A 112 7.65 -24.17 1.32
CA GLU A 112 8.48 -23.84 0.17
C GLU A 112 8.38 -22.38 -0.29
N SER A 113 7.33 -21.63 0.11
CA SER A 113 7.14 -20.24 -0.33
C SER A 113 8.22 -19.29 0.21
N PHE A 114 8.81 -19.61 1.35
CA PHE A 114 9.89 -18.85 1.98
C PHE A 114 11.27 -19.11 1.37
N GLU A 115 11.40 -20.13 0.51
CA GLU A 115 12.67 -20.48 -0.10
C GLU A 115 13.11 -19.43 -1.11
N TYR A 116 14.41 -19.12 -1.12
CA TYR A 116 15.00 -18.13 -2.01
C TYR A 116 14.74 -18.42 -3.49
N GLY A 117 14.73 -19.70 -3.87
CA GLY A 117 14.46 -20.14 -5.23
C GLY A 117 12.98 -20.15 -5.62
N TYR A 118 12.03 -19.99 -4.69
CA TYR A 118 10.61 -20.16 -4.96
C TYR A 118 10.09 -19.13 -5.97
N GLY A 119 9.45 -19.62 -7.05
CA GLY A 119 8.96 -18.78 -8.14
C GLY A 119 10.04 -18.24 -9.08
N THR A 120 11.29 -18.71 -8.97
CA THR A 120 12.42 -18.31 -9.83
C THR A 120 12.98 -19.50 -10.63
N GLU A 121 13.86 -19.23 -11.60
CA GLU A 121 14.61 -20.27 -12.33
C GLU A 121 15.88 -20.73 -11.57
N ILE A 122 16.11 -20.28 -10.33
CA ILE A 122 17.31 -20.59 -9.54
C ILE A 122 17.20 -22.03 -8.97
N GLY A 123 18.28 -22.79 -9.11
CA GLY A 123 18.26 -24.27 -9.08
C GLY A 123 18.43 -24.97 -7.73
N THR A 124 18.46 -24.27 -6.59
CA THR A 124 18.55 -24.93 -5.27
C THR A 124 17.29 -24.64 -4.47
N GLN A 125 16.35 -25.57 -4.54
CA GLN A 125 15.15 -25.63 -3.72
C GLN A 125 15.23 -26.86 -2.82
N GLY A 126 14.66 -26.72 -1.63
CA GLY A 126 14.58 -27.75 -0.61
C GLY A 126 15.82 -27.85 0.30
N PRO A 127 15.71 -28.74 1.31
CA PRO A 127 16.77 -28.97 2.28
C PRO A 127 18.04 -29.54 1.63
N HIS A 128 19.20 -29.05 2.06
CA HIS A 128 20.51 -29.53 1.61
C HIS A 128 21.53 -29.48 2.74
N ASP A 129 22.61 -30.25 2.59
CA ASP A 129 23.73 -30.23 3.54
C ASP A 129 24.57 -28.96 3.36
N GLU A 130 24.84 -28.26 4.46
CA GLU A 130 25.82 -27.18 4.51
C GLU A 130 26.85 -27.41 5.63
N GLU A 131 28.13 -27.23 5.29
CA GLU A 131 29.24 -27.49 6.19
C GLU A 131 29.21 -26.52 7.39
N GLY A 132 29.16 -27.08 8.60
CA GLY A 132 29.22 -26.33 9.86
C GLY A 132 27.91 -26.28 10.65
N LEU A 133 26.74 -26.39 10.01
CA LEU A 133 25.44 -26.35 10.71
C LEU A 133 25.02 -27.71 11.28
N GLY A 134 25.48 -28.82 10.68
CA GLY A 134 25.33 -30.18 11.22
C GLY A 134 23.91 -30.75 11.10
N THR A 135 23.05 -30.10 10.32
CA THR A 135 21.67 -30.51 9.97
C THR A 135 21.37 -30.00 8.57
N ASP A 136 20.28 -30.48 7.97
CA ASP A 136 19.80 -29.98 6.69
C ASP A 136 19.41 -28.50 6.82
N VAL A 137 19.80 -27.71 5.83
CA VAL A 137 19.51 -26.26 5.76
C VAL A 137 18.60 -25.93 4.60
N VAL A 138 17.80 -24.88 4.78
CA VAL A 138 16.96 -24.31 3.72
C VAL A 138 17.44 -22.89 3.45
N ASN A 139 17.66 -22.57 2.18
CA ASN A 139 17.99 -21.21 1.76
C ASN A 139 16.72 -20.37 1.76
N VAL A 140 16.52 -19.56 2.79
CA VAL A 140 15.34 -18.68 2.88
C VAL A 140 15.61 -17.32 2.25
N LYS A 141 14.55 -16.67 1.81
CA LYS A 141 14.57 -15.29 1.35
C LYS A 141 15.04 -14.36 2.47
N SER A 142 16.06 -13.56 2.22
CA SER A 142 16.51 -12.57 3.19
C SER A 142 17.03 -11.31 2.54
N VAL A 143 16.75 -10.19 3.20
CA VAL A 143 17.32 -8.89 2.85
C VAL A 143 18.08 -8.33 4.03
N GLN A 144 19.25 -7.79 3.75
CA GLN A 144 20.02 -7.03 4.71
C GLN A 144 19.82 -5.54 4.43
N MET A 145 19.54 -4.73 5.46
CA MET A 145 19.29 -3.30 5.23
C MET A 145 19.72 -2.38 6.37
N ASN A 146 20.07 -1.14 6.02
CA ASN A 146 20.43 -0.14 7.01
C ASN A 146 19.20 0.60 7.58
N LYS A 147 19.42 1.26 8.73
CA LYS A 147 18.43 2.10 9.42
C LYS A 147 17.76 3.11 8.49
N THR A 148 18.57 3.75 7.64
CA THR A 148 18.09 4.78 6.72
C THR A 148 17.10 4.23 5.71
N ALA A 149 17.37 3.05 5.12
CA ALA A 149 16.46 2.39 4.19
C ALA A 149 15.14 2.02 4.88
N PHE A 150 15.20 1.40 6.06
CA PHE A 150 14.02 1.00 6.83
C PHE A 150 13.04 2.17 7.02
N TYR A 151 13.54 3.32 7.50
CA TYR A 151 12.70 4.51 7.71
C TYR A 151 12.33 5.23 6.42
N PHE A 152 13.21 5.24 5.41
CA PHE A 152 12.91 5.85 4.11
C PHE A 152 11.76 5.15 3.38
N PHE A 153 11.68 3.83 3.47
CA PHE A 153 10.55 3.07 2.93
C PHE A 153 9.37 2.96 3.90
N ASN A 154 9.41 3.68 5.03
CA ASN A 154 8.35 3.72 6.04
C ASN A 154 7.93 2.29 6.46
N LEU A 155 8.91 1.39 6.59
CA LEU A 155 8.68 0.05 7.11
C LEU A 155 8.27 0.14 8.57
N LYS A 156 7.31 -0.69 8.95
CA LYS A 156 6.71 -0.71 10.30
C LYS A 156 6.53 -2.13 10.76
N THR A 157 6.63 -2.30 12.07
CA THR A 157 6.32 -3.57 12.74
C THR A 157 4.86 -3.57 13.15
N GLU A 158 4.11 -4.61 12.78
CA GLU A 158 2.76 -4.81 13.27
C GLU A 158 2.76 -5.39 14.69
N SER A 159 3.71 -6.30 14.96
CA SER A 159 3.91 -6.92 16.26
C SER A 159 5.41 -6.94 16.63
N GLY A 160 5.68 -6.86 17.93
CA GLY A 160 7.05 -6.72 18.46
C GLY A 160 7.59 -5.30 18.32
N THR A 161 8.91 -5.19 18.17
CA THR A 161 9.60 -3.90 18.10
C THR A 161 10.60 -3.89 16.97
N ALA A 162 10.73 -2.75 16.30
CA ALA A 162 11.82 -2.52 15.36
C ALA A 162 13.19 -2.70 16.06
N PRO A 163 14.21 -3.28 15.39
CA PRO A 163 15.55 -3.41 15.92
C PRO A 163 16.09 -2.07 16.43
N ASN A 164 16.92 -2.11 17.47
CA ASN A 164 17.73 -0.94 17.83
C ASN A 164 19.00 -0.94 16.96
N TRP A 165 18.94 -0.33 15.78
CA TRP A 165 20.07 -0.27 14.83
C TRP A 165 21.37 0.28 15.44
N ASP A 166 21.29 1.12 16.48
CA ASP A 166 22.48 1.69 17.10
C ASP A 166 23.21 0.68 18.01
N GLU A 167 22.54 -0.43 18.37
CA GLU A 167 23.06 -1.53 19.19
C GLU A 167 23.28 -2.82 18.37
N VAL A 168 23.04 -2.79 17.06
CA VAL A 168 23.28 -3.96 16.21
C VAL A 168 24.79 -4.21 16.13
N ASP A 169 25.19 -5.37 16.63
CA ASP A 169 26.55 -5.87 16.60
C ASP A 169 26.53 -7.33 16.14
N TYR A 170 27.22 -7.63 15.05
CA TYR A 170 27.31 -8.97 14.50
C TYR A 170 28.32 -9.87 15.24
N ALA A 171 29.13 -9.30 16.14
CA ALA A 171 29.97 -10.06 17.06
C ALA A 171 29.22 -10.50 18.33
N ALA A 172 27.99 -10.02 18.55
CA ALA A 172 27.16 -10.43 19.68
C ALA A 172 26.65 -11.87 19.53
N ASP A 173 26.22 -12.45 20.65
CA ASP A 173 25.70 -13.83 20.68
C ASP A 173 24.49 -14.04 19.75
N SER A 174 23.69 -13.00 19.51
CA SER A 174 22.51 -13.09 18.64
C SER A 174 22.18 -11.78 17.93
N ILE A 175 21.93 -11.89 16.63
CA ILE A 175 21.55 -10.79 15.74
C ILE A 175 20.02 -10.60 15.77
N PRO A 176 19.50 -9.41 16.11
CA PRO A 176 18.06 -9.17 16.09
C PRO A 176 17.57 -9.12 14.64
N ILE A 177 16.49 -9.82 14.33
CA ILE A 177 15.88 -9.83 12.99
C ILE A 177 14.39 -9.50 13.04
N LEU A 178 13.89 -8.95 11.94
CA LEU A 178 12.46 -8.87 11.68
C LEU A 178 12.07 -9.94 10.67
N LEU A 179 10.89 -10.50 10.84
CA LEU A 179 10.30 -11.41 9.87
C LEU A 179 9.18 -10.71 9.11
N GLY A 180 9.00 -11.07 7.85
CA GLY A 180 7.85 -10.67 7.06
C GLY A 180 6.51 -11.15 7.64
N ALA A 181 5.40 -10.60 7.15
CA ALA A 181 4.07 -10.88 7.67
C ALA A 181 3.66 -12.37 7.57
N ASP A 182 4.14 -13.09 6.55
CA ASP A 182 3.77 -14.49 6.30
C ASP A 182 4.42 -15.46 7.30
N TYR A 183 5.50 -15.04 7.95
CA TYR A 183 6.16 -15.83 9.00
C TYR A 183 5.38 -15.90 10.33
N ARG A 184 4.31 -15.12 10.51
CA ARG A 184 3.56 -15.05 11.78
C ARG A 184 2.91 -16.36 12.20
N ASP A 185 2.58 -17.20 11.23
CA ASP A 185 2.00 -18.52 11.48
C ASP A 185 3.09 -19.61 11.66
N VAL A 186 4.37 -19.24 11.54
CA VAL A 186 5.52 -20.16 11.55
C VAL A 186 6.42 -19.96 12.77
N TYR A 187 6.65 -18.71 13.20
CA TYR A 187 7.52 -18.35 14.32
C TYR A 187 6.84 -17.39 15.30
N GLU A 188 7.38 -17.32 16.52
CA GLU A 188 6.98 -16.37 17.56
C GLU A 188 8.10 -15.37 17.89
N ILE A 189 7.72 -14.24 18.50
CA ILE A 189 8.70 -13.26 18.98
C ILE A 189 9.53 -13.89 20.11
N GLY A 190 10.85 -13.81 19.99
CA GLY A 190 11.81 -14.44 20.91
C GLY A 190 12.38 -15.75 20.40
N ASP A 191 11.81 -16.34 19.34
CA ASP A 191 12.39 -17.50 18.68
C ASP A 191 13.79 -17.18 18.14
N THR A 192 14.63 -18.20 18.11
CA THR A 192 16.00 -18.12 17.62
C THR A 192 16.19 -19.07 16.46
N LEU A 193 16.63 -18.53 15.32
CA LEU A 193 17.01 -19.31 14.15
C LEU A 193 18.53 -19.40 14.09
N LYS A 194 19.06 -20.57 13.75
CA LYS A 194 20.49 -20.75 13.53
C LYS A 194 20.75 -20.80 12.03
N GLY A 195 21.66 -19.98 11.54
CA GLY A 195 21.91 -19.89 10.11
C GLY A 195 23.35 -19.60 9.76
N ASN A 196 23.67 -19.76 8.48
CA ASN A 196 24.95 -19.38 7.91
C ASN A 196 24.82 -18.02 7.23
N TYR A 197 25.47 -17.00 7.78
CA TYR A 197 25.50 -15.66 7.21
C TYR A 197 26.91 -15.33 6.74
N TYR A 198 27.10 -15.32 5.43
CA TYR A 198 28.38 -15.07 4.75
C TYR A 198 29.52 -15.98 5.24
N SER A 199 29.23 -17.28 5.38
CA SER A 199 30.14 -18.31 5.90
C SER A 199 30.43 -18.22 7.41
N GLN A 200 29.62 -17.48 8.16
CA GLN A 200 29.66 -17.42 9.61
C GLN A 200 28.36 -17.96 10.21
N ILE A 201 28.47 -18.92 11.10
CA ILE A 201 27.31 -19.43 11.85
C ILE A 201 26.91 -18.39 12.88
N ALA A 202 25.66 -17.95 12.80
CA ALA A 202 25.09 -16.96 13.71
C ALA A 202 23.71 -17.40 14.20
N GLU A 203 23.34 -16.88 15.37
CA GLU A 203 21.99 -17.00 15.91
C GLU A 203 21.20 -15.73 15.63
N PHE A 204 20.00 -15.87 15.09
CA PHE A 204 19.10 -14.78 14.73
C PHE A 204 17.88 -14.81 15.62
N ARG A 205 17.66 -13.75 16.40
CA ARG A 205 16.53 -13.67 17.32
C ARG A 205 15.41 -12.83 16.72
N VAL A 206 14.21 -13.39 16.66
CA VAL A 206 13.01 -12.72 16.17
C VAL A 206 12.58 -11.63 17.16
N VAL A 207 12.66 -10.36 16.76
CA VAL A 207 12.25 -9.23 17.62
C VAL A 207 10.90 -8.61 17.21
N GLY A 208 10.38 -8.98 16.04
CA GLY A 208 9.07 -8.51 15.57
C GLY A 208 8.76 -8.95 14.15
N PHE A 209 7.54 -8.62 13.71
CA PHE A 209 7.03 -8.89 12.39
C PHE A 209 6.65 -7.60 11.67
N LEU A 210 6.99 -7.51 10.39
CA LEU A 210 6.60 -6.39 9.53
C LEU A 210 5.08 -6.38 9.29
N GLU A 211 4.51 -5.21 9.04
CA GLU A 211 3.13 -5.06 8.52
C GLU A 211 2.99 -5.78 7.17
N SER A 212 1.81 -6.33 6.87
CA SER A 212 1.52 -6.91 5.55
C SER A 212 1.66 -5.90 4.42
N ASP A 213 2.06 -6.37 3.25
CA ASP A 213 2.39 -5.58 2.05
C ASP A 213 3.59 -4.61 2.25
N SER A 214 4.46 -4.89 3.23
CA SER A 214 5.68 -4.11 3.42
C SER A 214 6.59 -4.27 2.20
N SER A 215 7.00 -3.17 1.58
CA SER A 215 7.77 -3.21 0.34
C SER A 215 8.82 -2.11 0.23
N VAL A 216 9.84 -2.38 -0.58
CA VAL A 216 10.96 -1.46 -0.86
C VAL A 216 11.20 -1.35 -2.36
N PHE A 217 11.89 -0.29 -2.78
CA PHE A 217 12.46 -0.23 -4.13
C PHE A 217 13.81 -0.93 -4.14
N TYR A 218 13.92 -2.01 -4.92
CA TYR A 218 15.16 -2.79 -5.05
C TYR A 218 15.36 -3.24 -6.50
N GLN A 219 16.57 -3.04 -7.05
CA GLN A 219 16.96 -3.42 -8.42
C GLN A 219 15.91 -3.15 -9.51
N ASN A 220 15.39 -1.92 -9.58
CA ASN A 220 14.34 -1.49 -10.53
C ASN A 220 12.94 -2.12 -10.31
N THR A 221 12.74 -2.87 -9.24
CA THR A 221 11.43 -3.36 -8.80
C THR A 221 10.84 -2.37 -7.80
N ILE A 222 9.67 -1.80 -8.13
CA ILE A 222 9.00 -0.76 -7.32
C ILE A 222 8.44 -1.31 -6.01
N ASN A 223 7.81 -2.48 -6.08
CA ASN A 223 7.20 -3.15 -4.94
C ASN A 223 7.91 -4.49 -4.73
N PHE A 224 9.17 -4.43 -4.27
CA PHE A 224 9.83 -5.62 -3.77
C PHE A 224 9.26 -5.91 -2.37
N PHE A 225 8.30 -6.85 -2.30
CA PHE A 225 7.60 -7.21 -1.08
C PHE A 225 8.49 -8.01 -0.13
N LEU A 226 8.30 -7.80 1.17
CA LEU A 226 9.09 -8.40 2.24
C LEU A 226 8.26 -9.35 3.12
N ASP A 227 7.04 -9.70 2.71
CA ASP A 227 6.10 -10.52 3.47
C ASP A 227 6.64 -11.92 3.79
N ASP A 228 7.46 -12.48 2.91
CA ASP A 228 8.11 -13.78 3.01
C ASP A 228 9.64 -13.67 3.19
N TYR A 229 10.15 -12.49 3.58
CA TYR A 229 11.58 -12.24 3.78
C TYR A 229 11.99 -12.15 5.26
N VAL A 230 13.18 -12.66 5.57
CA VAL A 230 13.91 -12.32 6.78
C VAL A 230 14.62 -10.97 6.57
N VAL A 231 14.42 -10.00 7.46
CA VAL A 231 15.11 -8.71 7.43
C VAL A 231 16.20 -8.68 8.49
N ILE A 232 17.45 -8.61 8.03
CA ILE A 232 18.63 -8.51 8.88
C ILE A 232 19.09 -7.04 8.92
N PRO A 233 19.13 -6.40 10.09
CA PRO A 233 19.56 -5.01 10.20
C PRO A 233 21.09 -4.92 10.08
N TYR A 234 21.60 -4.01 9.26
CA TYR A 234 23.02 -3.69 9.25
C TYR A 234 23.46 -2.97 10.51
N PRO A 235 24.70 -3.21 11.00
CA PRO A 235 25.31 -2.42 12.06
C PRO A 235 25.49 -0.95 11.61
N PRO A 236 25.59 -0.01 12.55
CA PRO A 236 25.69 1.40 12.23
C PRO A 236 27.04 1.76 11.58
N THR A 237 28.09 1.00 11.86
CA THR A 237 29.40 1.08 11.20
C THR A 237 30.04 -0.31 11.24
N ILE A 238 30.97 -0.55 10.32
CA ILE A 238 31.82 -1.73 10.29
C ILE A 238 33.31 -1.35 10.28
N ALA A 239 33.65 -0.10 10.63
CA ALA A 239 35.02 0.39 10.55
C ALA A 239 35.98 -0.29 11.55
N ASP A 240 35.46 -0.72 12.70
CA ASP A 240 36.21 -1.30 13.82
C ASP A 240 36.05 -2.83 13.92
N PHE A 241 35.96 -3.51 12.79
CA PHE A 241 35.79 -4.97 12.75
C PHE A 241 37.05 -5.75 13.20
N PRO A 242 36.89 -6.96 13.77
CA PRO A 242 38.00 -7.83 14.12
C PRO A 242 38.69 -8.40 12.88
N GLU A 243 40.01 -8.22 12.74
CA GLU A 243 40.76 -8.68 11.56
C GLU A 243 40.69 -10.20 11.34
N SER A 244 40.43 -10.99 12.40
CA SER A 244 40.19 -12.43 12.29
C SER A 244 38.95 -12.79 11.46
N GLU A 245 38.03 -11.85 11.28
CA GLU A 245 36.77 -12.03 10.54
C GLU A 245 36.76 -11.25 9.23
N SER A 246 37.94 -10.92 8.69
CA SER A 246 38.08 -10.11 7.45
C SER A 246 37.32 -10.71 6.26
N TYR A 247 37.15 -12.03 6.18
CA TYR A 247 36.36 -12.65 5.11
C TYR A 247 34.89 -12.21 5.15
N PHE A 248 34.26 -12.29 6.32
CA PHE A 248 32.89 -11.90 6.57
C PHE A 248 32.69 -10.40 6.34
N TYR A 249 33.53 -9.57 6.98
CA TYR A 249 33.45 -8.11 6.85
C TYR A 249 33.82 -7.60 5.46
N GLY A 250 34.64 -8.36 4.72
CA GLY A 250 34.91 -8.11 3.31
C GLY A 250 33.65 -8.22 2.46
N ILE A 251 32.86 -9.29 2.63
CA ILE A 251 31.57 -9.46 1.95
C ILE A 251 30.59 -8.36 2.38
N LEU A 252 30.48 -8.14 3.69
CA LEU A 252 29.57 -7.15 4.27
C LEU A 252 29.85 -5.73 3.78
N ALA A 253 31.11 -5.32 3.66
CA ALA A 253 31.47 -3.98 3.20
C ALA A 253 30.98 -3.70 1.77
N PHE A 254 31.07 -4.69 0.87
CA PHE A 254 30.56 -4.56 -0.50
C PHE A 254 29.04 -4.63 -0.56
N ALA A 255 28.41 -5.51 0.23
CA ALA A 255 26.96 -5.55 0.37
C ALA A 255 26.39 -4.22 0.88
N MET A 256 27.11 -3.54 1.77
CA MET A 256 26.70 -2.23 2.31
C MET A 256 26.86 -1.08 1.31
N ILE A 257 27.92 -1.09 0.48
CA ILE A 257 28.21 0.04 -0.42
C ILE A 257 27.44 -0.01 -1.75
N ASN A 258 27.07 -1.21 -2.20
CA ASN A 258 26.23 -1.41 -3.38
C ASN A 258 24.78 -1.06 -3.03
N ALA A 259 24.52 0.24 -3.00
CA ALA A 259 23.35 0.85 -2.40
C ALA A 259 22.71 1.88 -3.33
N ASN A 260 21.53 2.35 -2.98
CA ASN A 260 20.97 3.53 -3.60
C ASN A 260 21.26 4.78 -2.78
N VAL A 261 21.37 5.93 -3.43
CA VAL A 261 21.54 7.24 -2.81
C VAL A 261 20.35 8.10 -3.19
N ALA A 262 19.55 8.45 -2.19
CA ALA A 262 18.50 9.45 -2.30
C ALA A 262 19.08 10.82 -1.92
N ALA A 263 19.29 11.67 -2.91
CA ALA A 263 19.78 13.03 -2.75
C ALA A 263 18.61 14.04 -2.76
N SER A 264 18.77 15.17 -2.09
CA SER A 264 17.73 16.23 -2.10
C SER A 264 17.50 16.76 -3.54
N THR A 265 16.26 17.13 -3.89
CA THR A 265 15.90 17.57 -5.27
C THR A 265 16.67 18.79 -5.78
N ASP A 266 17.20 19.62 -4.88
CA ASP A 266 18.03 20.77 -5.18
C ASP A 266 19.49 20.41 -5.53
N MET A 267 19.91 19.17 -5.26
CA MET A 267 21.23 18.68 -5.65
C MET A 267 21.22 18.24 -7.12
N SER A 268 22.15 18.78 -7.90
CA SER A 268 22.47 18.25 -9.23
C SER A 268 23.26 16.94 -9.13
N SER A 269 23.25 16.14 -10.20
CA SER A 269 24.07 14.92 -10.27
C SER A 269 25.56 15.18 -10.04
N ASP A 270 26.07 16.33 -10.52
CA ASP A 270 27.47 16.74 -10.29
C ASP A 270 27.75 17.05 -8.81
N ALA A 271 26.78 17.64 -8.11
CA ALA A 271 26.91 17.92 -6.68
C ALA A 271 26.93 16.62 -5.85
N VAL A 272 26.10 15.64 -6.23
CA VAL A 272 26.12 14.29 -5.62
C VAL A 272 27.46 13.62 -5.87
N LEU A 273 27.94 13.60 -7.13
CA LEU A 273 29.24 13.02 -7.47
C LEU A 273 30.40 13.70 -6.72
N SER A 274 30.36 15.03 -6.59
CA SER A 274 31.36 15.80 -5.84
C SER A 274 31.38 15.43 -4.35
N ALA A 275 30.21 15.22 -3.75
CA ALA A 275 30.11 14.78 -2.36
C ALA A 275 30.71 13.37 -2.17
N LEU A 276 30.42 12.44 -3.09
CA LEU A 276 31.03 11.10 -3.09
C LEU A 276 32.55 11.16 -3.30
N GLN A 277 33.04 12.00 -4.22
CA GLN A 277 34.48 12.19 -4.43
C GLN A 277 35.18 12.76 -3.20
N ALA A 278 34.53 13.67 -2.46
CA ALA A 278 35.05 14.18 -1.20
C ALA A 278 35.12 13.11 -0.11
N ALA A 279 34.11 12.23 -0.01
CA ALA A 279 34.15 11.06 0.88
C ALA A 279 35.28 10.10 0.48
N ALA A 280 35.40 9.79 -0.81
CA ALA A 280 36.46 8.94 -1.36
C ALA A 280 37.87 9.47 -1.06
N ALA A 281 38.08 10.80 -1.13
CA ALA A 281 39.35 11.43 -0.80
C ALA A 281 39.73 11.29 0.68
N ARG A 282 38.74 11.25 1.59
CA ARG A 282 38.99 11.05 3.04
C ARG A 282 39.23 9.59 3.39
N SER A 283 38.46 8.69 2.77
CA SER A 283 38.50 7.26 3.06
C SER A 283 39.60 6.52 2.33
N GLY A 284 40.02 7.02 1.16
CA GLY A 284 40.94 6.35 0.23
C GLY A 284 40.27 5.31 -0.68
N PHE A 285 38.94 5.22 -0.68
CA PHE A 285 38.19 4.32 -1.57
C PHE A 285 37.74 5.05 -2.85
N HIS A 286 38.38 4.76 -3.98
CA HIS A 286 38.12 5.42 -5.26
C HIS A 286 37.40 4.54 -6.29
N GLN A 287 37.12 3.27 -5.97
CA GLN A 287 36.57 2.28 -6.90
C GLN A 287 35.04 2.27 -6.87
N PHE A 288 34.41 3.41 -7.20
CA PHE A 288 32.95 3.53 -7.20
C PHE A 288 32.41 4.23 -8.46
N ALA A 289 31.17 3.91 -8.80
CA ALA A 289 30.41 4.52 -9.88
C ALA A 289 29.09 5.09 -9.35
N LEU A 290 28.72 6.27 -9.86
CA LEU A 290 27.38 6.81 -9.72
C LEU A 290 26.58 6.46 -10.98
N ILE A 291 25.57 5.62 -10.83
CA ILE A 291 24.70 5.20 -11.92
C ILE A 291 23.38 5.97 -11.76
N GLY A 292 22.96 6.74 -12.76
CA GLY A 292 21.62 7.30 -12.73
C GLY A 292 20.60 6.15 -12.70
N VAL A 293 19.50 6.28 -11.96
CA VAL A 293 18.41 5.29 -11.98
C VAL A 293 17.24 5.82 -12.83
N PRO A 294 17.31 5.74 -14.18
CA PRO A 294 16.28 6.29 -15.06
C PRO A 294 14.90 5.64 -14.85
N ALA A 295 14.87 4.36 -14.48
CA ALA A 295 13.65 3.58 -14.38
C ALA A 295 12.75 4.04 -13.22
N TYR A 296 13.32 4.27 -12.03
CA TYR A 296 12.55 4.75 -10.88
C TYR A 296 11.91 6.10 -11.19
N ILE A 297 12.69 7.11 -11.59
CA ILE A 297 12.20 8.47 -11.80
C ILE A 297 11.11 8.52 -12.88
N THR A 298 11.29 7.78 -13.98
CA THR A 298 10.38 7.84 -15.13
C THR A 298 9.13 6.99 -14.91
N GLN A 299 9.25 5.74 -14.47
CA GLN A 299 8.10 4.86 -14.26
C GLN A 299 7.28 5.30 -13.05
N PHE A 300 7.92 5.76 -11.98
CA PHE A 300 7.24 6.22 -10.78
C PHE A 300 6.45 7.51 -11.00
N GLY A 301 7.06 8.50 -11.68
CA GLY A 301 6.37 9.72 -12.07
C GLY A 301 5.15 9.45 -12.98
N LEU A 302 5.29 8.51 -13.91
CA LEU A 302 4.21 8.09 -14.80
C LEU A 302 3.11 7.33 -14.06
N VAL A 303 3.43 6.40 -13.16
CA VAL A 303 2.43 5.65 -12.38
C VAL A 303 1.68 6.59 -11.43
N ARG A 304 2.38 7.50 -10.75
CA ARG A 304 1.73 8.50 -9.90
C ARG A 304 0.84 9.42 -10.71
N SER A 305 1.33 9.99 -11.82
CA SER A 305 0.54 10.83 -12.72
C SER A 305 -0.66 10.06 -13.27
N LEU A 306 -0.51 8.81 -13.71
CA LEU A 306 -1.63 7.98 -14.13
C LEU A 306 -2.63 7.78 -12.99
N ILE A 307 -2.20 7.50 -11.77
CA ILE A 307 -3.13 7.31 -10.65
C ILE A 307 -3.84 8.63 -10.29
N THR A 308 -3.11 9.74 -10.14
CA THR A 308 -3.68 11.03 -9.71
C THR A 308 -4.49 11.72 -10.79
N ASP A 309 -4.00 11.72 -12.03
CA ASP A 309 -4.64 12.39 -13.15
C ASP A 309 -5.84 11.58 -13.65
N ASN A 310 -5.75 10.24 -13.65
CA ASN A 310 -6.92 9.41 -13.96
C ASN A 310 -7.95 9.46 -12.83
N LEU A 311 -7.57 9.59 -11.55
CA LEU A 311 -8.55 9.78 -10.47
C LEU A 311 -9.35 11.06 -10.67
N GLY A 312 -8.69 12.17 -11.04
CA GLY A 312 -9.37 13.42 -11.38
C GLY A 312 -10.37 13.26 -12.53
N LEU A 313 -9.98 12.55 -13.59
CA LEU A 313 -10.86 12.24 -14.72
C LEU A 313 -12.05 11.36 -14.30
N LEU A 314 -11.81 10.32 -13.49
CA LEU A 314 -12.85 9.43 -12.98
C LEU A 314 -13.85 10.18 -12.09
N VAL A 315 -13.38 11.09 -11.22
CA VAL A 315 -14.24 11.97 -10.43
C VAL A 315 -15.08 12.88 -11.33
N ALA A 316 -14.49 13.45 -12.39
CA ALA A 316 -15.24 14.28 -13.33
C ALA A 316 -16.34 13.49 -14.07
N ILE A 317 -16.03 12.27 -14.52
CA ILE A 317 -17.00 11.35 -15.14
C ILE A 317 -18.11 11.00 -14.14
N GLU A 318 -17.76 10.72 -12.89
CA GLU A 318 -18.73 10.39 -11.85
C GLU A 318 -19.68 11.56 -11.54
N ILE A 319 -19.18 12.79 -11.53
CA ILE A 319 -20.03 13.99 -11.39
C ILE A 319 -21.02 14.08 -12.55
N VAL A 320 -20.58 13.85 -13.79
CA VAL A 320 -21.46 13.86 -14.97
C VAL A 320 -22.51 12.74 -14.89
N LEU A 321 -22.11 11.53 -14.48
CA LEU A 321 -23.02 10.40 -14.26
C LEU A 321 -24.03 10.70 -13.15
N ALA A 322 -23.59 11.28 -12.03
CA ALA A 322 -24.46 11.68 -10.92
C ALA A 322 -25.48 12.74 -11.33
N LEU A 323 -25.06 13.75 -12.11
CA LEU A 323 -25.97 14.77 -12.67
C LEU A 323 -26.99 14.15 -13.62
N GLY A 324 -26.55 13.27 -14.51
CA GLY A 324 -27.43 12.53 -15.43
C GLY A 324 -28.44 11.65 -14.68
N ALA A 325 -27.97 10.89 -13.69
CA ALA A 325 -28.81 10.07 -12.84
C ALA A 325 -29.82 10.92 -12.06
N ALA A 326 -29.42 12.07 -11.51
CA ALA A 326 -30.31 12.98 -10.81
C ALA A 326 -31.45 13.49 -11.70
N VAL A 327 -31.16 13.85 -12.96
CA VAL A 327 -32.18 14.25 -13.95
C VAL A 327 -33.14 13.10 -14.24
N VAL A 328 -32.63 11.89 -14.47
CA VAL A 328 -33.46 10.72 -14.75
C VAL A 328 -34.34 10.35 -13.54
N VAL A 329 -33.77 10.36 -12.33
CA VAL A 329 -34.50 10.10 -11.08
C VAL A 329 -35.58 11.15 -10.84
N ALA A 330 -35.29 12.42 -11.09
CA ALA A 330 -36.27 13.50 -10.99
C ALA A 330 -37.41 13.32 -12.00
N ALA A 331 -37.09 12.95 -13.25
CA ALA A 331 -38.08 12.69 -14.30
C ALA A 331 -38.96 11.48 -13.96
N LEU A 332 -38.37 10.38 -13.47
CA LEU A 332 -39.09 9.18 -13.01
C LEU A 332 -39.99 9.51 -11.82
N THR A 333 -39.49 10.28 -10.86
CA THR A 333 -40.25 10.72 -9.68
C THR A 333 -41.42 11.61 -10.09
N HIS A 334 -41.22 12.56 -11.01
CA HIS A 334 -42.29 13.39 -11.54
C HIS A 334 -43.34 12.58 -12.30
N ARG A 335 -42.92 11.60 -13.13
CA ARG A 335 -43.81 10.69 -13.85
C ARG A 335 -44.63 9.81 -12.89
N ASN A 336 -43.99 9.25 -11.86
CA ASN A 336 -44.64 8.49 -10.81
C ASN A 336 -45.64 9.35 -10.05
N HIS A 337 -45.26 10.59 -9.70
CA HIS A 337 -46.14 11.54 -9.04
C HIS A 337 -47.35 11.89 -9.89
N ARG A 338 -47.20 12.15 -11.20
CA ARG A 338 -48.35 12.42 -12.10
C ARG A 338 -49.34 11.25 -12.12
N ARG A 339 -48.84 10.01 -12.19
CA ARG A 339 -49.68 8.80 -12.15
C ARG A 339 -50.36 8.61 -10.79
N ARG A 340 -49.63 8.86 -9.70
CA ARG A 340 -50.16 8.81 -8.32
C ARG A 340 -51.12 9.97 -8.03
N GLY A 341 -50.96 11.11 -8.71
CA GLY A 341 -51.71 12.36 -8.48
C GLY A 341 -53.20 12.23 -8.75
N GLN A 342 -53.61 11.40 -9.72
CA GLN A 342 -55.03 11.08 -9.93
C GLN A 342 -55.63 10.40 -8.69
N ARG A 343 -54.91 9.44 -8.09
CA ARG A 343 -55.34 8.74 -6.88
C ARG A 343 -55.36 9.65 -5.65
N VAL A 344 -54.34 10.50 -5.53
CA VAL A 344 -54.27 11.51 -4.45
C VAL A 344 -55.47 12.46 -4.53
N ARG A 345 -55.86 12.92 -5.73
CA ARG A 345 -57.04 13.76 -5.92
C ARG A 345 -58.33 13.04 -5.54
N THR A 346 -58.49 11.75 -5.90
CA THR A 346 -59.64 10.95 -5.47
C THR A 346 -59.67 10.76 -3.96
N GLN A 347 -58.54 10.43 -3.33
CA GLN A 347 -58.44 10.27 -1.87
C GLN A 347 -58.74 11.58 -1.14
N TRP A 348 -58.28 12.71 -1.67
CA TRP A 348 -58.62 14.05 -1.18
C TRP A 348 -60.13 14.32 -1.27
N ALA A 349 -60.76 14.04 -2.41
CA ALA A 349 -62.20 14.20 -2.60
C ALA A 349 -63.03 13.28 -1.68
N LEU A 350 -62.48 12.12 -1.31
CA LEU A 350 -63.05 11.19 -0.31
C LEU A 350 -62.83 11.64 1.15
N GLY A 351 -62.29 12.85 1.37
CA GLY A 351 -62.14 13.45 2.69
C GLY A 351 -60.89 13.03 3.46
N TRP A 352 -59.86 12.50 2.80
CA TRP A 352 -58.61 12.16 3.48
C TRP A 352 -57.88 13.41 3.95
N SER A 353 -57.40 13.39 5.20
CA SER A 353 -56.65 14.52 5.76
C SER A 353 -55.28 14.70 5.07
N PRO A 354 -54.76 15.94 4.97
CA PRO A 354 -53.45 16.21 4.36
C PRO A 354 -52.32 15.40 5.01
N GLY A 355 -52.35 15.25 6.34
CA GLY A 355 -51.35 14.48 7.08
C GLY A 355 -51.37 12.98 6.76
N ARG A 356 -52.53 12.41 6.43
CA ARG A 356 -52.62 11.01 6.00
C ARG A 356 -52.02 10.80 4.62
N LEU A 357 -52.27 11.72 3.69
CA LEU A 357 -51.70 11.69 2.34
C LEU A 357 -50.17 11.85 2.38
N GLU A 358 -49.68 12.75 3.22
CA GLU A 358 -48.24 12.98 3.40
C GLU A 358 -47.53 11.75 3.95
N ARG A 359 -48.09 11.11 5.00
CA ARG A 359 -47.55 9.85 5.55
C ARG A 359 -47.48 8.75 4.49
N THR A 360 -48.49 8.62 3.63
CA THR A 360 -48.46 7.63 2.55
C THR A 360 -47.44 7.93 1.46
N ALA A 361 -47.18 9.21 1.15
CA ALA A 361 -46.13 9.61 0.22
C ALA A 361 -44.74 9.29 0.78
N ILE A 362 -44.47 9.70 2.03
CA ILE A 362 -43.19 9.42 2.71
C ILE A 362 -42.97 7.92 2.86
N ALA A 363 -43.98 7.15 3.28
CA ALA A 363 -43.87 5.70 3.40
C ALA A 363 -43.52 5.02 2.05
N THR A 364 -43.93 5.61 0.92
CA THR A 364 -43.54 5.14 -0.41
C THR A 364 -42.05 5.38 -0.67
N VAL A 365 -41.53 6.56 -0.33
CA VAL A 365 -40.09 6.88 -0.42
C VAL A 365 -39.27 5.97 0.50
N VAL A 366 -39.73 5.72 1.72
CA VAL A 366 -39.06 4.80 2.66
C VAL A 366 -38.93 3.40 2.07
N VAL A 367 -39.99 2.88 1.44
CA VAL A 367 -39.94 1.56 0.77
C VAL A 367 -38.99 1.59 -0.44
N GLU A 368 -39.00 2.66 -1.24
CA GLU A 368 -38.07 2.82 -2.37
C GLU A 368 -36.60 2.77 -1.90
N TYR A 369 -36.24 3.52 -0.85
CA TYR A 369 -34.87 3.56 -0.33
C TYR A 369 -34.50 2.34 0.53
N ALA A 370 -35.46 1.65 1.15
CA ALA A 370 -35.23 0.36 1.78
C ALA A 370 -34.84 -0.71 0.74
N MET A 371 -35.44 -0.68 -0.44
CA MET A 371 -35.02 -1.54 -1.56
C MET A 371 -33.61 -1.19 -2.05
N VAL A 372 -33.29 0.11 -2.19
CA VAL A 372 -31.92 0.57 -2.52
C VAL A 372 -30.92 0.04 -1.50
N GLY A 373 -31.16 0.24 -0.20
CA GLY A 373 -30.26 -0.22 0.85
C GLY A 373 -30.08 -1.74 0.86
N SER A 374 -31.16 -2.50 0.64
CA SER A 374 -31.09 -3.97 0.58
C SER A 374 -30.26 -4.46 -0.61
N LEU A 375 -30.47 -3.87 -1.80
CA LEU A 375 -29.73 -4.24 -3.00
C LEU A 375 -28.25 -3.82 -2.89
N LEU A 376 -27.99 -2.64 -2.31
CA LEU A 376 -26.64 -2.13 -2.10
C LEU A 376 -25.85 -3.01 -1.13
N ALA A 377 -26.47 -3.44 -0.02
CA ALA A 377 -25.85 -4.36 0.93
C ALA A 377 -25.51 -5.72 0.28
N LEU A 378 -26.37 -6.22 -0.62
CA LEU A 378 -26.09 -7.44 -1.38
C LEU A 378 -24.90 -7.25 -2.32
N VAL A 379 -24.86 -6.15 -3.09
CA VAL A 379 -23.78 -5.90 -4.05
C VAL A 379 -22.44 -5.66 -3.35
N ILE A 380 -22.41 -4.90 -2.26
CA ILE A 380 -21.16 -4.64 -1.52
C ILE A 380 -20.56 -5.93 -0.96
N ARG A 381 -21.39 -6.88 -0.51
CA ARG A 381 -20.90 -8.20 -0.06
C ARG A 381 -20.28 -9.05 -1.18
N LEU A 382 -20.60 -8.75 -2.44
CA LEU A 382 -20.04 -9.43 -3.61
C LEU A 382 -18.78 -8.71 -4.14
N LEU A 383 -18.49 -7.50 -3.66
CA LEU A 383 -17.29 -6.78 -4.08
C LEU A 383 -16.08 -7.28 -3.27
N PRO A 384 -14.92 -7.48 -3.93
CA PRO A 384 -13.70 -7.95 -3.27
C PRO A 384 -13.07 -6.92 -2.32
N ASN A 385 -13.38 -5.63 -2.51
CA ASN A 385 -12.82 -4.54 -1.72
C ASN A 385 -13.77 -4.14 -0.59
N HIS A 386 -13.38 -4.42 0.65
CA HIS A 386 -14.11 -4.00 1.84
C HIS A 386 -13.34 -2.88 2.55
N ASP A 387 -13.79 -1.63 2.39
CA ASP A 387 -13.30 -0.50 3.17
C ASP A 387 -14.43 0.10 4.03
N PRO A 388 -14.29 0.08 5.38
CA PRO A 388 -15.29 0.65 6.27
C PRO A 388 -15.54 2.15 6.04
N GLY A 389 -14.50 2.91 5.68
CA GLY A 389 -14.57 4.37 5.48
C GLY A 389 -15.50 4.75 4.31
N SER A 390 -15.30 4.10 3.18
CA SER A 390 -16.11 4.24 1.97
C SER A 390 -17.58 3.86 2.22
N GLY A 391 -17.82 2.87 3.08
CA GLY A 391 -19.17 2.48 3.51
C GLY A 391 -19.94 3.60 4.23
N TYR A 392 -19.27 4.35 5.10
CA TYR A 392 -19.89 5.49 5.79
C TYR A 392 -20.26 6.63 4.82
N LEU A 393 -19.34 7.01 3.93
CA LEU A 393 -19.58 8.04 2.92
C LEU A 393 -20.77 7.69 2.02
N LEU A 394 -20.86 6.42 1.62
CA LEU A 394 -21.96 5.89 0.84
C LEU A 394 -23.30 5.99 1.58
N SER A 395 -23.33 5.58 2.84
CA SER A 395 -24.54 5.65 3.67
C SER A 395 -25.04 7.09 3.83
N LEU A 396 -24.12 8.05 4.02
CA LEU A 396 -24.42 9.47 4.09
C LEU A 396 -25.01 9.97 2.77
N GLY A 397 -24.40 9.61 1.63
CA GLY A 397 -24.89 9.97 0.30
C GLY A 397 -26.31 9.46 0.02
N VAL A 398 -26.61 8.21 0.39
CA VAL A 398 -27.94 7.62 0.25
C VAL A 398 -28.97 8.33 1.14
N VAL A 399 -28.59 8.71 2.37
CA VAL A 399 -29.45 9.49 3.27
C VAL A 399 -29.76 10.87 2.70
N VAL A 400 -28.77 11.56 2.14
CA VAL A 400 -28.97 12.87 1.49
C VAL A 400 -29.95 12.75 0.31
N MET A 401 -29.79 11.73 -0.53
CA MET A 401 -30.72 11.46 -1.63
C MET A 401 -32.14 11.16 -1.12
N PHE A 402 -32.27 10.35 -0.06
CA PHE A 402 -33.55 10.05 0.58
C PHE A 402 -34.25 11.30 1.09
N VAL A 403 -33.54 12.16 1.82
CA VAL A 403 -34.09 13.41 2.36
C VAL A 403 -34.51 14.34 1.22
N GLY A 404 -33.66 14.49 0.20
CA GLY A 404 -33.96 15.30 -0.98
C GLY A 404 -35.23 14.84 -1.71
N ASP A 405 -35.37 13.54 -1.95
CA ASP A 405 -36.55 12.96 -2.62
C ASP A 405 -37.81 13.07 -1.75
N ALA A 406 -37.70 12.87 -0.43
CA ALA A 406 -38.81 13.04 0.50
C ALA A 406 -39.33 14.50 0.52
N VAL A 407 -38.42 15.49 0.52
CA VAL A 407 -38.76 16.91 0.43
C VAL A 407 -39.41 17.24 -0.91
N TRP A 408 -38.86 16.72 -2.01
CA TRP A 408 -39.41 16.93 -3.35
C TRP A 408 -40.82 16.35 -3.49
N GLN A 409 -41.06 15.13 -3.01
CA GLN A 409 -42.39 14.52 -3.03
C GLN A 409 -43.40 15.27 -2.15
N ARG A 410 -42.98 15.77 -0.99
CA ARG A 410 -43.83 16.65 -0.15
C ARG A 410 -44.23 17.91 -0.89
N TRP A 411 -43.30 18.55 -1.59
CA TRP A 411 -43.58 19.75 -2.39
C TRP A 411 -44.58 19.47 -3.52
N LEU A 412 -44.37 18.38 -4.28
CA LEU A 412 -45.28 17.95 -5.34
C LEU A 412 -46.69 17.62 -4.81
N LEU A 413 -46.78 16.99 -3.64
CA LEU A 413 -48.06 16.69 -2.98
C LEU A 413 -48.82 17.97 -2.63
N LYS A 414 -48.16 18.93 -1.96
CA LYS A 414 -48.77 20.23 -1.59
C LYS A 414 -49.29 20.96 -2.81
N LYS A 415 -48.51 20.99 -3.91
CA LYS A 415 -48.93 21.59 -5.18
C LYS A 415 -50.20 20.93 -5.73
N THR A 416 -50.26 19.59 -5.68
CA THR A 416 -51.42 18.82 -6.19
C THR A 416 -52.69 19.08 -5.36
N ILE A 417 -52.57 19.17 -4.04
CA ILE A 417 -53.69 19.47 -3.14
C ILE A 417 -54.19 20.90 -3.38
N SER A 418 -53.29 21.89 -3.51
CA SER A 418 -53.66 23.28 -3.80
C SER A 418 -54.36 23.45 -5.15
N GLU A 419 -53.95 22.70 -6.18
CA GLU A 419 -54.64 22.69 -7.47
C GLU A 419 -56.02 22.04 -7.36
N ALA A 420 -56.14 20.95 -6.59
CA ALA A 420 -57.42 20.28 -6.39
C ALA A 420 -58.42 21.16 -5.63
N SER A 421 -57.99 21.87 -4.60
CA SER A 421 -58.85 22.77 -3.82
C SER A 421 -59.35 23.98 -4.62
N ARG A 422 -58.58 24.46 -5.60
CA ARG A 422 -58.98 25.56 -6.50
C ARG A 422 -60.03 25.16 -7.52
N ASN A 423 -60.13 23.87 -7.86
CA ASN A 423 -61.10 23.36 -8.85
C ASN A 423 -62.41 22.89 -8.21
N THR A 424 -62.47 22.79 -6.88
CA THR A 424 -63.66 22.37 -6.11
C THR A 424 -64.34 23.51 -5.35
N ALA A 425 -63.73 24.69 -5.33
CA ALA A 425 -64.33 25.95 -4.90
C ALA A 425 -64.88 26.68 -6.13
#